data_AF-A0A8S2VGU4-F1
#
_entry.id   AF-A0A8S2VGU4-F1
#
_cell.length_a   1.000
_cell.length_b   1.000
_cell.length_c   1.000
_cell.angle_alpha   90.00
_cell.angle_beta   90.00
_cell.angle_gamma   90.00
#
_symmetry.space_group_name_H-M   'P 1'
#
loop_
_entity.id
_entity.type
_entity.pdbx_description
1 polymer ?
#
loop_
_entity_poly.entity_id
_entity_poly.type
_entity_poly.pdbx_seq_one_letter_code
_entity_poly.pdbx_strand_id
1 'polypeptide(L)' 'DYTPFPRLLQENGILPGITVDQSTVVLGGTDNEPTTQGLDNLEERCREYKKLGAQFAKWRAV' A
#
# COMPACT_ATOMS: atom_id res chain seq x y z
N ASP A 1 -17.30 -14.58 -14.02
CA ASP A 1 -16.18 -15.50 -14.33
C ASP A 1 -15.19 -15.66 -13.17
N TYR A 2 -15.34 -14.92 -12.06
CA TYR A 2 -14.47 -15.00 -10.87
C TYR A 2 -13.01 -14.60 -11.14
N THR A 3 -12.77 -13.81 -12.18
CA THR A 3 -11.45 -13.30 -12.52
C THR A 3 -10.97 -12.34 -11.41
N PRO A 4 -9.79 -12.58 -10.80
CA PRO A 4 -9.25 -11.66 -9.79
C PRO A 4 -9.05 -10.27 -10.36
N PHE A 5 -9.47 -9.23 -9.64
CA PHE A 5 -9.38 -7.85 -10.12
C PHE A 5 -7.96 -7.43 -10.56
N PRO A 6 -6.86 -7.81 -9.86
CA PRO A 6 -5.51 -7.53 -10.34
C PRO A 6 -5.19 -8.16 -11.71
N ARG A 7 -5.75 -9.34 -12.00
CA ARG A 7 -5.60 -10.00 -13.31
C ARG A 7 -6.34 -9.21 -14.39
N LEU A 8 -7.57 -8.75 -14.11
CA LEU A 8 -8.33 -7.92 -15.05
C LEU A 8 -7.57 -6.64 -15.42
N LEU A 9 -6.94 -5.98 -14.43
CA LEU A 9 -6.10 -4.79 -14.69
C LEU A 9 -4.92 -5.13 -15.61
N GLN A 10 -4.22 -6.23 -15.33
CA GLN A 10 -3.08 -6.68 -16.13
C GLN A 10 -3.47 -7.04 -17.57
N GLU A 11 -4.62 -7.69 -17.77
CA GLU A 11 -5.17 -8.01 -19.10
C GLU A 11 -5.47 -6.75 -19.92
N ASN A 12 -5.75 -5.63 -19.26
CA ASN A 12 -5.94 -4.32 -19.87
C ASN A 12 -4.64 -3.48 -19.94
N GLY A 13 -3.47 -4.08 -19.66
CA GLY A 13 -2.17 -3.40 -19.67
C GLY A 13 -1.97 -2.41 -18.50
N ILE A 14 -2.82 -2.46 -17.47
CA ILE A 14 -2.75 -1.60 -16.29
C ILE A 14 -1.95 -2.31 -15.21
N LEU A 15 -0.93 -1.64 -14.66
CA LEU A 15 -0.17 -2.16 -13.53
C LEU A 15 -0.99 -2.01 -12.25
N PRO A 16 -1.33 -3.10 -11.53
CA PRO A 16 -1.99 -2.99 -10.23
C PRO A 16 -0.98 -2.54 -9.17
N GLY A 17 -1.42 -1.68 -8.25
CA GLY A 17 -0.63 -1.22 -7.11
C GLY A 17 -1.40 -1.32 -5.80
N ILE A 18 -0.67 -1.20 -4.69
CA ILE A 18 -1.23 -1.35 -3.33
C ILE A 18 -0.81 -0.19 -2.44
N THR A 19 -1.70 0.29 -1.57
CA THR A 19 -1.35 1.25 -0.51
C THR A 19 -0.84 0.48 0.70
N VAL A 20 0.34 0.84 1.22
CA VAL A 20 1.01 0.09 2.29
C VAL A 20 1.08 0.83 3.64
N ASP A 21 0.73 2.11 3.65
CA ASP A 21 0.60 2.92 4.88
C ASP A 21 -0.65 2.55 5.70
N GLN A 22 -0.57 2.74 7.01
CA GLN A 22 -1.64 2.47 7.98
C GLN A 22 -2.25 3.77 8.52
N SER A 23 -2.42 4.78 7.67
CA SER A 23 -2.90 6.13 8.02
C SER A 23 -1.92 6.97 8.86
N THR A 24 -2.31 8.22 9.13
CA THR A 24 -1.54 9.19 9.90
C THR A 24 -2.00 9.27 11.35
N VAL A 25 -1.07 9.48 12.26
CA VAL A 25 -1.29 9.82 13.68
C VAL A 25 -0.59 11.14 14.01
N VAL A 26 -0.90 11.77 15.14
CA VAL A 26 -0.21 13.00 15.57
C VAL A 26 1.21 12.67 16.03
N LEU A 27 2.19 13.45 15.57
CA LEU A 27 3.57 13.38 16.00
C LEU A 27 3.73 14.02 17.38
N GLY A 28 4.13 13.23 18.37
CA GLY A 28 4.34 13.72 19.74
C GLY A 28 5.40 14.82 19.80
N GLY A 29 5.10 15.89 20.55
CA GLY A 29 6.01 17.04 20.68
C GLY A 29 5.87 18.11 19.59
N THR A 30 4.84 18.02 18.76
CA THR A 30 4.54 19.00 17.69
C THR A 30 3.16 19.64 17.88
N ASP A 31 2.88 20.70 17.12
CA ASP A 31 1.53 21.28 17.03
C ASP A 31 0.69 20.51 16.01
N ASN A 32 0.23 19.32 16.40
CA ASN A 32 -0.65 18.46 15.61
C ASN A 32 -0.10 18.09 14.22
N GLU A 33 1.22 18.07 14.03
CA GLU A 33 1.81 17.60 12.78
C GLU A 33 1.56 16.09 12.61
N PRO A 34 1.19 15.61 11.41
CA PRO A 34 0.93 14.20 11.18
C PRO A 34 2.23 13.41 10.97
N THR A 35 2.26 12.15 11.42
CA THR A 35 3.24 11.14 11.04
C THR A 35 2.51 9.90 10.55
N THR A 36 3.03 9.27 9.49
CA THR A 36 2.38 8.12 8.84
C THR A 36 2.89 6.82 9.43
N GLN A 37 1.98 5.90 9.76
CA GLN A 37 2.33 4.60 10.30
C GLN A 37 2.32 3.51 9.23
N GLY A 38 2.84 2.33 9.56
CA GLY A 38 2.81 1.14 8.71
C GLY A 38 4.16 0.49 8.41
N LEU A 39 5.24 0.88 9.08
CA LEU A 39 6.54 0.21 8.88
C LEU A 39 6.60 -1.19 9.49
N ASP A 40 5.86 -1.44 10.58
CA ASP A 40 5.78 -2.75 11.21
C ASP A 40 5.24 -3.80 10.22
N ASN A 41 5.93 -4.92 10.07
CA ASN A 41 5.62 -6.00 9.13
C ASN A 41 5.51 -5.56 7.65
N LEU A 42 6.07 -4.40 7.28
CA LEU A 42 5.99 -3.89 5.90
C LEU A 42 6.62 -4.86 4.89
N GLU A 43 7.75 -5.48 5.23
CA GLU A 43 8.43 -6.46 4.37
C GLU A 43 7.53 -7.66 4.04
N GLU A 44 6.92 -8.26 5.07
CA GLU A 44 6.03 -9.42 4.91
C GLU A 44 4.79 -9.06 4.07
N ARG A 45 4.18 -7.90 4.34
CA ARG A 45 3.04 -7.41 3.56
C ARG A 45 3.43 -7.18 2.10
N CYS A 46 4.55 -6.51 1.83
CA CYS A 46 5.04 -6.28 0.46
C CYS A 46 5.31 -7.60 -0.27
N ARG A 47 5.91 -8.59 0.40
CA ARG A 47 6.14 -9.93 -0.17
C ARG A 47 4.82 -10.60 -0.55
N GLU A 48 3.81 -10.50 0.31
CA GLU A 48 2.50 -11.08 0.02
C GLU A 48 1.76 -10.34 -1.10
N TYR A 49 1.75 -9.01 -1.08
CA TYR A 49 1.14 -8.22 -2.16
C TYR A 49 1.80 -8.47 -3.52
N LYS A 50 3.12 -8.70 -3.54
CA LYS A 50 3.81 -9.06 -4.77
C LYS A 50 3.32 -10.40 -5.33
N LYS A 51 3.10 -11.41 -4.49
CA LYS A 51 2.51 -12.70 -4.91
C LYS A 51 1.09 -12.54 -5.43
N LEU A 52 0.32 -11.62 -4.85
CA LEU A 52 -1.04 -11.27 -5.27
C LEU A 52 -1.08 -10.40 -6.54
N GLY A 53 0.08 -10.05 -7.11
CA GLY A 53 0.21 -9.39 -8.40
C GLY A 53 0.48 -7.90 -8.36
N ALA A 54 0.65 -7.28 -7.18
CA ALA A 54 0.98 -5.87 -7.07
C ALA A 54 2.36 -5.56 -7.70
N GLN A 55 2.44 -4.49 -8.47
CA GLN A 55 3.64 -4.08 -9.20
C GLN A 55 4.30 -2.84 -8.61
N PHE A 56 3.54 -2.01 -7.91
CA PHE A 56 4.05 -0.86 -7.17
C PHE A 56 3.31 -0.70 -5.84
N ALA A 57 3.93 0.07 -4.94
CA ALA A 57 3.36 0.43 -3.64
C ALA A 57 3.20 1.95 -3.54
N LYS A 58 2.25 2.40 -2.72
CA LYS A 58 2.04 3.81 -2.39
C LYS A 58 2.13 4.02 -0.88
N TRP A 59 2.82 5.09 -0.48
CA TRP A 59 2.86 5.64 0.87
C TRP A 59 2.51 7.13 0.80
N ARG A 60 1.62 7.61 1.67
CA ARG A 60 1.28 9.04 1.74
C ARG A 60 1.76 9.64 3.06
N ALA A 61 2.70 10.57 2.99
CA ALA A 61 2.97 11.52 4.06
C ALA A 61 2.12 12.80 3.82
N VAL A 62 1.74 13.48 4.91
CA VAL A 62 1.00 14.74 4.90
C VAL A 62 1.84 15.79 5.58
#